data_AF-A0A351G188-F1
#
_entry.id   AF-A0A351G188-F1
#
_cell.length_a   1.000
_cell.length_b   1.000
_cell.length_c   1.000
_cell.angle_alpha   90.00
_cell.angle_beta   90.00
_cell.angle_gamma   90.00
#
_symmetry.space_group_name_H-M   'P 1'
#
loop_
_entity.id
_entity.type
_entity.pdbx_description
1 polymer ?
#
loop_
_entity_poly.entity_id
_entity_poly.type
_entity_poly.pdbx_seq_one_letter_code
_entity_poly.pdbx_strand_id
1 'polypeptide(L)'
;MQSIDIPVYHSPSSPEPTTNTSYFFITGPGTMFEGGRAPRMRDIHDGTSNTMVAVEVQGLDTHWAEPRDITYDELVQLIDSGQISTDPKGFNALMADGDVRVIPLDIDRSTLKALTTHAGGELVSLP
;
A
#
# COMPACT_ATOMS: atom_id res chain seq x y z
N MET A 1 -20.50 -35.63 10.24
CA MET A 1 -20.06 -34.62 9.26
C MET A 1 -19.12 -33.69 10.02
N GLN A 2 -17.81 -33.77 9.80
CA GLN A 2 -16.86 -32.82 10.39
C GLN A 2 -16.98 -31.50 9.63
N SER A 3 -17.19 -30.39 10.34
CA SER A 3 -17.04 -29.06 9.76
C SER A 3 -15.55 -28.85 9.47
N ILE A 4 -15.24 -28.37 8.27
CA ILE A 4 -13.93 -27.81 7.97
C ILE A 4 -14.04 -26.33 8.31
N ASP A 5 -13.42 -25.92 9.40
CA ASP A 5 -13.25 -24.50 9.72
C ASP A 5 -12.11 -23.97 8.84
N ILE A 6 -12.47 -23.18 7.83
CA ILE A 6 -11.49 -22.47 7.01
C ILE A 6 -11.04 -21.25 7.83
N PRO A 7 -9.78 -21.16 8.25
CA PRO A 7 -9.31 -20.01 9.02
C PRO A 7 -9.42 -18.75 8.17
N VAL A 8 -9.90 -17.67 8.79
CA VAL A 8 -9.91 -16.35 8.16
C VAL A 8 -8.45 -15.91 7.98
N TYR A 9 -8.06 -15.68 6.73
CA TYR A 9 -6.76 -15.10 6.44
C TYR A 9 -6.70 -13.68 7.01
N HIS A 10 -5.66 -13.39 7.78
CA HIS A 10 -5.32 -12.06 8.28
C HIS A 10 -3.81 -11.84 8.10
N SER A 11 -3.36 -10.59 8.08
CA SER A 11 -1.92 -10.31 8.06
C SER A 11 -1.26 -10.94 9.30
N PRO A 12 -0.11 -11.63 9.17
CA PRO A 12 0.66 -12.15 10.30
C PRO A 12 1.08 -11.08 11.32
N SER A 13 1.10 -9.82 10.90
CA SER A 13 1.44 -8.67 11.74
C SER A 13 0.23 -8.10 12.50
N SER A 14 -0.99 -8.59 12.22
CA SER A 14 -2.21 -8.18 12.91
C SER A 14 -2.42 -9.01 14.19
N PRO A 15 -2.80 -8.38 15.31
CA PRO A 15 -2.92 -9.08 16.60
C PRO A 15 -4.06 -10.11 16.65
N GLU A 16 -5.12 -9.99 15.83
CA GLU A 16 -6.23 -10.95 15.80
C GLU A 16 -6.81 -11.14 14.38
N PRO A 17 -7.43 -12.29 14.08
CA PRO A 17 -8.21 -12.49 12.85
C PRO A 17 -9.45 -11.60 12.87
N THR A 18 -9.54 -10.68 11.92
CA THR A 18 -10.71 -9.81 11.73
C THR A 18 -11.25 -9.96 10.32
N THR A 19 -12.44 -9.43 10.07
CA THR A 19 -12.97 -9.24 8.71
C THR A 19 -12.46 -7.94 8.07
N ASN A 20 -11.43 -7.31 8.63
CA ASN A 20 -10.88 -6.07 8.11
C ASN A 20 -9.70 -6.37 7.19
N THR A 21 -9.44 -5.45 6.25
CA THR A 21 -8.25 -5.52 5.41
C THR A 21 -7.09 -4.76 6.06
N SER A 22 -5.88 -5.28 5.90
CA SER A 22 -4.65 -4.56 6.19
C SER A 22 -4.02 -3.98 4.94
N TYR A 23 -4.54 -4.29 3.75
CA TYR A 23 -3.95 -3.86 2.48
C TYR A 23 -4.90 -2.89 1.77
N PHE A 24 -4.35 -1.74 1.41
CA PHE A 24 -5.09 -0.65 0.79
C PHE A 24 -4.34 -0.19 -0.46
N PHE A 25 -5.07 0.08 -1.54
CA PHE A 25 -4.47 0.79 -2.66
C PHE A 25 -4.14 2.23 -2.26
N ILE A 26 -3.15 2.81 -2.94
CA ILE A 26 -2.92 4.24 -2.89
C ILE A 26 -3.72 4.89 -4.02
N THR A 27 -4.58 5.83 -3.69
CA THR A 27 -5.41 6.57 -4.65
C THR A 27 -5.17 8.08 -4.59
N GLY A 28 -5.68 8.78 -5.60
CA GLY A 28 -5.51 10.21 -5.81
C GLY A 28 -4.83 10.54 -7.15
N PRO A 29 -4.61 11.83 -7.44
CA PRO A 29 -4.05 12.27 -8.71
C PRO A 29 -2.70 11.63 -9.04
N GLY A 30 -2.57 11.08 -10.25
CA GLY A 30 -1.34 10.46 -10.78
C GLY A 30 -1.04 9.05 -10.25
N THR A 31 -1.85 8.53 -9.33
CA THR A 31 -1.69 7.16 -8.80
C THR A 31 -2.22 6.11 -9.78
N MET A 32 -1.89 4.84 -9.52
CA MET A 32 -2.36 3.72 -10.34
C MET A 32 -3.89 3.56 -10.37
N PHE A 33 -4.62 4.09 -9.38
CA PHE A 33 -6.08 3.94 -9.28
C PHE A 33 -6.82 5.28 -9.15
N GLU A 34 -6.32 6.32 -9.82
CA GLU A 34 -6.95 7.64 -9.83
C GLU A 34 -8.41 7.57 -10.30
N GLY A 35 -9.34 7.99 -9.44
CA GLY A 35 -10.77 8.02 -9.76
C GLY A 35 -11.34 6.65 -10.14
N GLY A 36 -10.77 5.56 -9.60
CA GLY A 36 -11.19 4.18 -9.87
C GLY A 36 -10.78 3.66 -11.25
N ARG A 37 -9.85 4.33 -11.94
CA ARG A 37 -9.34 3.90 -13.25
C ARG A 37 -7.91 3.40 -13.11
N ALA A 38 -7.59 2.35 -13.85
CA ALA A 38 -6.22 1.85 -13.97
C ALA A 38 -5.59 2.29 -15.30
N PRO A 39 -4.34 2.80 -15.31
CA PRO A 39 -3.61 3.06 -16.54
C PRO A 39 -3.29 1.74 -17.26
N ARG A 40 -2.94 1.80 -18.55
CA ARG A 40 -2.36 0.63 -19.21
C ARG A 40 -0.92 0.48 -18.78
N MET A 41 -0.38 -0.73 -18.87
CA MET A 41 1.03 -0.99 -18.53
C MET A 41 2.02 -0.06 -19.26
N ARG A 42 1.70 0.31 -20.52
CA ARG A 42 2.53 1.22 -21.33
C ARG A 42 2.54 2.68 -20.84
N ASP A 43 1.57 3.05 -20.01
CA ASP A 43 1.38 4.40 -19.48
C ASP A 43 2.11 4.57 -18.13
N ILE A 44 2.73 3.50 -17.60
CA ILE A 44 3.57 3.51 -16.39
C ILE A 44 4.99 3.93 -16.79
N HIS A 45 5.18 5.24 -16.99
CA HIS A 45 6.41 5.81 -17.51
C HIS A 45 7.58 5.79 -16.51
N ASP A 46 7.29 5.76 -15.21
CA ASP A 46 8.33 5.68 -14.16
C ASP A 46 8.89 4.26 -13.99
N GLY A 47 8.24 3.28 -14.63
CA GLY A 47 8.59 1.86 -14.59
C GLY A 47 7.84 1.09 -13.49
N THR A 48 7.43 -0.13 -13.79
CA THR A 48 6.59 -0.94 -12.89
C THR A 48 7.24 -1.27 -11.54
N SER A 49 8.57 -1.43 -11.52
CA SER A 49 9.33 -1.67 -10.30
C SER A 49 9.52 -0.44 -9.42
N ASN A 50 9.17 0.75 -9.93
CA ASN A 50 9.26 2.04 -9.24
C ASN A 50 7.89 2.64 -8.91
N THR A 51 6.80 1.94 -9.23
CA THR A 51 5.44 2.41 -8.97
C THR A 51 4.78 1.51 -7.93
N MET A 52 4.50 2.08 -6.78
CA MET A 52 3.80 1.46 -5.66
C MET A 52 2.29 1.48 -5.89
N VAL A 53 1.64 0.37 -5.57
CA VAL A 53 0.23 0.09 -5.87
C VAL A 53 -0.60 0.04 -4.60
N ALA A 54 -0.15 -0.76 -3.63
CA ALA A 54 -0.83 -0.98 -2.36
C ALA A 54 0.17 -1.01 -1.21
N VAL A 55 -0.30 -0.72 -0.01
CA VAL A 55 0.50 -0.75 1.21
C VAL A 55 -0.21 -1.55 2.29
N GLU A 56 0.59 -2.16 3.16
CA GLU A 56 0.11 -2.70 4.42
C GLU A 56 -0.03 -1.58 5.44
N VAL A 57 -1.21 -1.50 6.06
CA VAL A 57 -1.51 -0.62 7.18
C VAL A 57 -2.08 -1.46 8.31
N GLN A 58 -1.50 -1.33 9.50
CA GLN A 58 -2.00 -2.02 10.67
C GLN A 58 -3.16 -1.27 11.33
N GLY A 59 -4.19 -2.02 11.74
CA GLY A 59 -5.20 -1.53 12.68
C GLY A 59 -6.19 -0.49 12.12
N LEU A 60 -6.25 -0.27 10.80
CA LEU A 60 -7.38 0.46 10.21
C LEU A 60 -8.66 -0.37 10.35
N ASP A 61 -9.70 0.26 10.90
CA ASP A 61 -11.02 -0.35 11.04
C ASP A 61 -11.79 -0.26 9.71
N THR A 62 -11.36 -1.03 8.71
CA THR A 62 -12.00 -1.06 7.38
C THR A 62 -12.34 -2.49 7.00
N HIS A 63 -13.64 -2.76 6.85
CA HIS A 63 -14.12 -4.07 6.45
C HIS A 63 -13.63 -4.42 5.04
N TRP A 64 -13.21 -5.67 4.82
CA TRP A 64 -12.55 -6.09 3.56
C TRP A 64 -13.37 -5.83 2.28
N ALA A 65 -14.70 -5.85 2.39
CA ALA A 65 -15.62 -5.63 1.27
C ALA A 65 -16.01 -4.15 1.06
N GLU A 66 -15.52 -3.24 1.90
CA GLU A 66 -15.76 -1.81 1.74
C GLU A 66 -14.88 -1.24 0.61
N PRO A 67 -15.42 -0.42 -0.32
CA PRO A 67 -14.65 0.19 -1.39
C PRO A 67 -13.87 1.41 -0.86
N ARG A 68 -13.00 1.18 0.13
CA ARG A 68 -12.18 2.21 0.79
C ARG A 68 -10.71 1.90 0.59
N ASP A 69 -10.01 2.86 0.00
CA ASP A 69 -8.56 2.91 -0.16
C ASP A 69 -8.01 4.18 0.52
N ILE A 70 -6.69 4.36 0.53
CA ILE A 70 -6.05 5.51 1.19
C ILE A 70 -5.41 6.47 0.19
N THR A 71 -5.43 7.75 0.51
CA THR A 71 -4.72 8.80 -0.24
C THR A 71 -3.25 8.88 0.17
N TYR A 72 -2.44 9.56 -0.65
CA TYR A 72 -1.05 9.88 -0.27
C TYR A 72 -0.96 10.67 1.05
N ASP A 73 -1.89 11.60 1.28
CA ASP A 73 -1.89 12.42 2.50
C ASP A 73 -2.26 11.57 3.74
N GLU A 74 -3.22 10.66 3.63
CA GLU A 74 -3.53 9.68 4.68
C GLU A 74 -2.33 8.75 4.93
N LEU A 75 -1.65 8.28 3.88
CA LEU A 75 -0.42 7.48 4.00
C LEU A 75 0.66 8.24 4.79
N VAL A 76 0.90 9.51 4.48
CA VAL A 76 1.86 10.35 5.21
C VAL A 76 1.47 10.49 6.68
N GLN A 77 0.19 10.75 6.97
CA GLN A 77 -0.32 10.85 8.33
C GLN A 77 -0.12 9.55 9.12
N LEU A 78 -0.39 8.39 8.50
CA LEU A 78 -0.20 7.08 9.13
C LEU A 78 1.27 6.79 9.46
N ILE A 79 2.20 7.24 8.61
CA ILE A 79 3.64 7.13 8.87
C ILE A 79 4.03 8.07 10.02
N ASP A 80 3.63 9.35 9.96
CA ASP A 80 3.99 10.36 10.96
C ASP A 80 3.40 10.07 12.35
N SER A 81 2.20 9.48 12.41
CA SER A 81 1.57 9.08 13.66
C SER A 81 2.11 7.75 14.23
N GLY A 82 2.92 7.02 13.46
CA GLY A 82 3.41 5.70 13.81
C GLY A 82 2.33 4.61 13.79
N GLN A 83 1.20 4.86 13.12
CA GLN A 83 0.08 3.91 13.05
C GLN A 83 0.17 2.97 11.84
N ILE A 84 1.07 3.24 10.89
CA ILE A 84 1.18 2.42 9.68
C ILE A 84 1.65 0.99 9.96
N SER A 85 2.62 0.81 10.86
CA SER A 85 3.24 -0.48 11.17
C SER A 85 3.86 -0.46 12.57
N THR A 86 3.83 -1.61 13.23
CA THR A 86 4.56 -1.86 14.48
C THR A 86 5.97 -2.43 14.25
N ASP A 87 6.30 -2.82 13.01
CA ASP A 87 7.66 -3.28 12.67
C ASP A 87 8.59 -2.08 12.47
N PRO A 88 9.68 -1.94 13.25
CA PRO A 88 10.62 -0.84 13.10
C PRO A 88 11.33 -0.80 11.74
N LYS A 89 11.32 -1.90 10.96
CA LYS A 89 11.89 -1.93 9.61
C LYS A 89 11.06 -1.17 8.59
N GLY A 90 9.75 -1.02 8.81
CA GLY A 90 8.86 -0.42 7.82
C GLY A 90 7.51 -1.10 7.68
N PHE A 91 6.89 -0.86 6.54
CA PHE A 91 5.63 -1.47 6.12
C PHE A 91 5.80 -2.12 4.74
N ASN A 92 5.01 -3.16 4.46
CA ASN A 92 5.05 -3.80 3.16
C ASN A 92 4.33 -2.95 2.11
N ALA A 93 4.91 -2.90 0.91
CA ALA A 93 4.35 -2.24 -0.26
C ALA A 93 4.38 -3.20 -1.45
N LEU A 94 3.27 -3.26 -2.16
CA LEU A 94 3.16 -3.95 -3.45
C LEU A 94 3.58 -3.00 -4.57
N MET A 95 4.53 -3.43 -5.38
CA MET A 95 4.96 -2.75 -6.59
C MET A 95 4.12 -3.18 -7.81
N ALA A 96 4.08 -2.38 -8.86
CA ALA A 96 3.26 -2.65 -10.05
C ALA A 96 3.77 -3.83 -10.91
N ASP A 97 4.99 -4.29 -10.67
CA ASP A 97 5.54 -5.52 -11.25
C ASP A 97 5.21 -6.79 -10.42
N GLY A 98 4.56 -6.64 -9.27
CA GLY A 98 4.20 -7.73 -8.37
C GLY A 98 5.22 -8.03 -7.29
N ASP A 99 6.36 -7.32 -7.25
CA ASP A 99 7.32 -7.42 -6.16
C ASP A 99 6.78 -6.80 -4.86
N VAL A 100 7.19 -7.33 -3.71
CA VAL A 100 6.82 -6.79 -2.40
C VAL A 100 8.07 -6.29 -1.71
N ARG A 101 8.02 -5.03 -1.26
CA ARG A 101 9.15 -4.34 -0.64
C ARG A 101 8.78 -3.81 0.72
N VAL A 102 9.77 -3.75 1.61
CA VAL A 102 9.64 -3.08 2.90
C VAL A 102 10.04 -1.62 2.72
N ILE A 103 9.11 -0.71 2.93
CA ILE A 103 9.34 0.74 2.85
C ILE A 103 9.71 1.24 4.25
N PRO A 104 10.89 1.86 4.42
CA PRO A 104 11.33 2.31 5.74
C PRO A 104 10.49 3.51 6.24
N LEU A 105 10.31 3.60 7.55
CA LEU A 105 9.47 4.63 8.19
C LEU A 105 10.06 6.05 8.06
N ASP A 106 11.37 6.16 7.84
CA ASP A 106 12.11 7.41 7.66
C ASP A 106 12.33 7.77 6.17
N ILE A 107 11.62 7.11 5.25
CA ILE A 107 11.68 7.42 3.81
C ILE A 107 11.42 8.91 3.55
N ASP A 108 12.24 9.50 2.69
CA ASP A 108 12.07 10.89 2.27
C ASP A 108 10.69 11.08 1.57
N ARG A 109 9.99 12.16 1.92
CA ARG A 109 8.62 12.41 1.44
C ARG A 109 8.55 12.62 -0.07
N SER A 110 9.59 13.18 -0.69
CA SER A 110 9.60 13.33 -2.15
C SER A 110 9.79 11.98 -2.84
N THR A 111 10.62 11.11 -2.27
CA THR A 111 10.81 9.73 -2.73
C THR A 111 9.52 8.92 -2.57
N LEU A 112 8.88 8.99 -1.40
CA LEU A 112 7.60 8.33 -1.14
C LEU A 112 6.54 8.81 -2.14
N LYS A 113 6.44 10.12 -2.39
CA LYS A 113 5.48 10.68 -3.34
C LYS A 113 5.72 10.15 -4.75
N ALA A 114 6.97 10.16 -5.22
CA ALA A 114 7.33 9.66 -6.53
C ALA A 114 6.95 8.19 -6.71
N LEU A 115 7.15 7.35 -5.68
CA LEU A 115 6.73 5.95 -5.70
C LEU A 115 5.21 5.79 -5.84
N THR A 116 4.39 6.74 -5.36
CA THR A 116 2.92 6.65 -5.46
C THR A 116 2.36 6.98 -6.84
N THR A 117 3.17 7.55 -7.73
CA THR A 117 2.73 7.99 -9.07
C THR A 117 3.32 7.10 -10.16
N HIS A 118 2.63 7.02 -11.31
CA HIS A 118 3.06 6.15 -12.41
C HIS A 118 3.76 6.89 -13.56
N ALA A 119 3.74 8.23 -13.56
CA ALA A 119 4.27 9.07 -14.64
C ALA A 119 4.73 10.47 -14.16
N GLY A 120 5.37 10.56 -12.99
CA GLY A 120 5.93 11.80 -12.46
C GLY A 120 7.30 12.17 -13.06
N GLY A 121 8.07 11.19 -13.53
CA GLY A 121 9.37 11.38 -14.19
C GLY A 121 10.54 11.66 -13.24
N GLU A 122 10.35 11.50 -11.93
CA GLU A 122 11.40 11.67 -10.94
C GLU A 122 12.41 10.51 -10.95
N LEU A 123 13.68 10.82 -10.66
CA LEU A 123 14.69 9.79 -10.42
C LEU A 123 14.54 9.26 -8.99
N VAL A 124 14.00 8.05 -8.86
CA VAL A 124 13.81 7.39 -7.58
C VAL A 124 14.93 6.39 -7.34
N SER A 125 15.61 6.48 -6.20
CA SER A 125 16.45 5.39 -5.69
C SER A 125 15.58 4.54 -4.79
N LEU A 126 15.38 3.29 -5.18
CA LEU A 126 14.65 2.34 -4.36
C LEU A 126 15.47 2.04 -3.09
N PRO A 127 14.81 1.95 -1.91
CA PRO A 127 15.45 1.49 -0.68
C PRO A 127 15.86 0.01 -0.76
#